data_AF-A0AAJ6G0I5-F1
#
_entry.id   AF-A0AAJ6G0I5-F1
#
_cell.length_a   1.000
_cell.length_b   1.000
_cell.length_c   1.000
_cell.angle_alpha   90.00
_cell.angle_beta   90.00
_cell.angle_gamma   90.00
#
_symmetry.space_group_name_H-M   'P 1'
#
loop_
_entity.id
_entity.type
_entity.pdbx_description
1 polymer ?
#
loop_
_entity_poly.entity_id
_entity_poly.type
_entity_poly.pdbx_seq_one_letter_code
_entity_poly.pdbx_strand_id
1 'polypeptide(L)'
;MKVILYFIFIMYTPFSLAEVINITINGVVTESACELKTKNIHIDFKKIYFKTMGIQQASPSENITIELINCPSYIKNGKLIFSGTPDPINPDYFKNNGTAKNVALELYDIENTRTIKNGMTVIKSMNINTNSIVYPLTARVIGYANGNAAGTFQSLVQFTVEYN
;
A
#
# COMPACT_ATOMS: atom_id res chain seq x y z
N MET A 1 51.85 -83.08 44.02
CA MET A 1 51.92 -81.64 43.68
C MET A 1 50.57 -81.20 43.12
N LYS A 2 49.86 -80.29 43.81
CA LYS A 2 48.57 -79.72 43.37
C LYS A 2 48.85 -78.51 42.50
N VAL A 3 48.41 -78.52 41.24
CA VAL A 3 48.44 -77.35 40.36
C VAL A 3 47.09 -76.65 40.48
N ILE A 4 47.06 -75.50 41.14
CA ILE A 4 45.87 -74.64 41.22
C ILE A 4 45.91 -73.73 40.00
N LEU A 5 44.96 -73.93 39.08
CA LEU A 5 44.80 -73.14 37.86
C LEU A 5 43.92 -71.93 38.18
N TYR A 6 44.51 -70.72 38.25
CA TYR A 6 43.78 -69.47 38.43
C TYR A 6 43.13 -69.05 37.10
N PHE A 7 41.80 -69.03 37.05
CA PHE A 7 41.02 -68.58 35.91
C PHE A 7 40.88 -67.05 35.97
N ILE A 8 41.62 -66.33 35.13
CA ILE A 8 41.59 -64.86 35.07
C ILE A 8 40.40 -64.44 34.20
N PHE A 9 39.39 -63.84 34.82
CA PHE A 9 38.17 -63.35 34.16
C PHE A 9 38.43 -61.95 33.57
N ILE A 10 38.67 -61.87 32.26
CA ILE A 10 38.86 -60.60 31.54
C ILE A 10 37.48 -59.95 31.35
N MET A 11 37.17 -58.91 32.13
CA MET A 11 35.98 -58.09 31.90
C MET A 11 36.20 -57.16 30.71
N TYR A 12 35.58 -57.50 29.58
CA TYR A 12 35.46 -56.60 28.43
C TYR A 12 34.42 -55.53 28.74
N THR A 13 34.84 -54.28 28.86
CA THR A 13 33.93 -53.13 28.83
C THR A 13 33.63 -52.77 27.37
N PRO A 14 32.36 -52.76 26.93
CA PRO A 14 32.04 -52.30 25.59
C PRO A 14 32.28 -50.79 25.49
N PHE A 15 33.22 -50.39 24.62
CA PHE A 15 33.38 -49.00 24.20
C PHE A 15 32.20 -48.65 23.28
N SER A 16 31.28 -47.80 23.75
CA SER A 16 30.20 -47.25 22.92
C SER A 16 30.70 -45.98 22.22
N LEU A 17 30.83 -46.03 20.89
CA LEU A 17 31.09 -44.85 20.07
C LEU A 17 29.75 -44.20 19.75
N ALA A 18 29.44 -43.08 20.41
CA ALA A 18 28.30 -42.24 20.04
C ALA A 18 28.72 -41.32 18.89
N GLU A 19 28.15 -41.52 17.71
CA GLU A 19 28.32 -40.62 16.57
C GLU A 19 27.34 -39.46 16.71
N VAL A 20 27.86 -38.23 16.70
CA VAL A 20 27.04 -37.02 16.81
C VAL A 20 26.52 -36.68 15.41
N ILE A 21 25.22 -36.90 15.20
CA ILE A 21 24.53 -36.53 13.96
C ILE A 21 23.96 -35.12 14.11
N ASN A 22 24.48 -34.17 13.34
CA ASN A 22 23.97 -32.81 13.31
C ASN A 22 22.84 -32.68 12.29
N ILE A 23 21.71 -32.11 12.71
CA ILE A 23 20.64 -31.69 11.79
C ILE A 23 20.73 -30.18 11.65
N THR A 24 21.02 -29.70 10.44
CA THR A 24 21.07 -28.26 10.12
C THR A 24 19.81 -27.89 9.34
N ILE A 25 18.99 -27.00 9.91
CA ILE A 25 17.76 -26.51 9.31
C ILE A 25 17.95 -25.03 9.03
N ASN A 26 17.97 -24.66 7.74
CA ASN A 26 18.12 -23.28 7.30
C ASN A 26 16.83 -22.80 6.64
N GLY A 27 16.48 -21.53 6.84
CA GLY A 27 15.35 -20.88 6.17
C GLY A 27 15.45 -19.37 6.25
N VAL A 28 14.81 -18.69 5.30
CA VAL A 28 14.60 -17.24 5.33
C VAL A 28 13.11 -16.99 5.53
N VAL A 29 12.75 -16.25 6.58
CA VAL A 29 11.38 -15.85 6.87
C VAL A 29 11.21 -14.41 6.40
N THR A 30 10.28 -14.17 5.48
CA THR A 30 9.89 -12.83 5.03
C THR A 30 8.44 -12.57 5.42
N GLU A 31 8.14 -11.34 5.85
CA GLU A 31 6.74 -10.91 6.03
C GLU A 31 6.05 -10.78 4.67
N SER A 32 4.89 -11.42 4.51
CA SER A 32 4.02 -11.14 3.38
C SER A 32 3.30 -9.81 3.64
N ALA A 33 3.48 -8.83 2.76
CA ALA A 33 2.62 -7.64 2.74
C ALA A 33 1.29 -7.98 2.05
N CYS A 34 0.29 -7.11 2.17
CA CYS A 34 -0.85 -7.18 1.26
C CYS A 34 -0.41 -6.93 -0.19
N GLU A 35 -1.12 -7.50 -1.15
CA GLU A 35 -0.91 -7.26 -2.57
C GLU A 35 -1.80 -6.11 -3.06
N LEU A 36 -1.25 -5.20 -3.87
CA LEU A 36 -2.04 -4.14 -4.50
C LEU A 36 -2.80 -4.71 -5.72
N LYS A 37 -4.14 -4.71 -5.67
CA LYS A 37 -4.98 -5.30 -6.74
C LYS A 37 -4.78 -4.61 -8.10
N THR A 38 -4.67 -3.28 -8.09
CA THR A 38 -4.46 -2.48 -9.29
C THR A 38 -3.26 -1.56 -9.08
N LYS A 39 -2.14 -1.85 -9.76
CA LYS A 39 -0.90 -1.09 -9.60
C LYS A 39 -0.95 0.32 -10.19
N ASN A 40 -1.66 0.51 -11.30
CA ASN A 40 -1.80 1.80 -11.96
C ASN A 40 -3.28 2.10 -12.18
N ILE A 41 -3.78 3.17 -11.57
CA ILE A 41 -5.14 3.66 -11.78
C ILE A 41 -5.03 4.82 -12.77
N HIS A 42 -5.62 4.66 -13.94
CA HIS A 42 -5.71 5.71 -14.95
C HIS A 42 -7.14 6.23 -15.02
N ILE A 43 -7.31 7.55 -14.93
CA ILE A 43 -8.61 8.20 -14.97
C ILE A 43 -8.61 9.13 -16.17
N ASP A 44 -9.51 8.87 -17.11
CA ASP A 44 -9.80 9.76 -18.21
C ASP A 44 -11.07 10.56 -17.87
N PHE A 45 -10.89 11.82 -17.48
CA PHE A 45 -12.00 12.74 -17.21
C PHE A 45 -12.79 13.13 -18.47
N LYS A 46 -12.38 12.62 -19.65
CA LYS A 46 -12.93 12.98 -20.95
C LYS A 46 -12.91 14.50 -21.11
N LYS A 47 -13.85 15.04 -21.88
CA LYS A 47 -13.95 16.48 -22.11
C LYS A 47 -14.73 17.14 -20.97
N ILE A 48 -14.07 18.04 -20.26
CA ILE A 48 -14.66 18.86 -19.20
C ILE A 48 -15.09 20.21 -19.77
N TYR A 49 -16.28 20.68 -19.41
CA TYR A 49 -16.79 21.99 -19.77
C TYR A 49 -17.03 22.83 -18.51
N PHE A 50 -16.08 23.70 -18.17
CA PHE A 50 -16.27 24.69 -17.12
C PHE A 50 -17.13 25.84 -17.67
N LYS A 51 -18.34 26.03 -17.12
CA LYS A 51 -19.22 27.14 -17.52
C LYS A 51 -18.75 28.42 -16.82
N THR A 52 -18.12 29.33 -17.55
CA THR A 52 -17.83 30.70 -17.11
C THR A 52 -19.13 31.49 -17.01
N MET A 53 -19.82 31.36 -15.87
CA MET A 53 -20.74 32.31 -15.21
C MET A 53 -21.59 31.49 -14.21
N GLY A 54 -21.09 31.39 -12.96
CA GLY A 54 -21.85 31.01 -11.76
C GLY A 54 -22.07 29.52 -11.49
N ILE A 55 -21.32 28.95 -10.54
CA ILE A 55 -21.73 27.83 -9.65
C ILE A 55 -21.16 26.42 -9.95
N GLN A 56 -20.48 26.15 -11.07
CA GLN A 56 -19.71 24.88 -11.17
C GLN A 56 -18.24 25.13 -11.54
N GLN A 57 -17.44 25.18 -10.48
CA GLN A 57 -15.98 25.20 -10.50
C GLN A 57 -15.40 23.79 -10.36
N ALA A 58 -16.17 22.75 -10.64
CA ALA A 58 -15.69 21.37 -10.58
C ALA A 58 -16.34 20.52 -11.68
N SER A 59 -15.59 19.56 -12.21
CA SER A 59 -16.14 18.49 -13.02
C SER A 59 -17.01 17.55 -12.17
N PRO A 60 -17.80 16.67 -12.80
CA PRO A 60 -18.28 15.46 -12.13
C PRO A 60 -17.12 14.68 -11.49
N SER A 61 -17.43 13.98 -10.40
CA SER A 61 -16.49 13.09 -9.72
C SER A 61 -16.41 11.73 -10.40
N GLU A 62 -15.19 11.24 -10.57
CA GLU A 62 -14.88 9.87 -10.97
C GLU A 62 -14.52 9.05 -9.73
N ASN A 63 -15.09 7.85 -9.61
CA ASN A 63 -14.82 6.97 -8.48
C ASN A 63 -13.48 6.24 -8.66
N ILE A 64 -12.73 6.15 -7.57
CA ILE A 64 -11.45 5.46 -7.49
C ILE A 64 -11.49 4.51 -6.32
N THR A 65 -11.08 3.26 -6.54
CA THR A 65 -10.92 2.30 -5.45
C THR A 65 -9.50 1.79 -5.44
N ILE A 66 -8.77 2.06 -4.36
CA ILE A 66 -7.50 1.39 -4.08
C ILE A 66 -7.83 0.18 -3.19
N GLU A 67 -7.37 -1.00 -3.58
CA GLU A 67 -7.65 -2.24 -2.88
C GLU A 67 -6.36 -3.01 -2.63
N LEU A 68 -6.11 -3.30 -1.36
CA LEU A 68 -5.08 -4.21 -0.89
C LEU A 68 -5.75 -5.55 -0.63
N ILE A 69 -5.30 -6.62 -1.29
CA ILE A 69 -5.85 -7.98 -1.20
C ILE A 69 -4.81 -8.95 -0.65
N ASN A 70 -5.24 -10.18 -0.34
CA ASN A 70 -4.37 -11.24 0.15
C ASN A 70 -3.57 -10.81 1.41
N CYS A 71 -4.17 -9.96 2.24
CA CYS A 71 -3.53 -9.47 3.45
C CYS A 71 -3.38 -10.60 4.49
N PRO A 72 -2.19 -10.82 5.05
CA PRO A 72 -2.01 -11.77 6.13
C PRO A 72 -2.77 -11.38 7.40
N SER A 73 -3.08 -12.39 8.23
CA SER A 73 -3.94 -12.24 9.41
C SER A 73 -3.37 -11.35 10.51
N TYR A 74 -2.05 -11.13 10.53
CA TYR A 74 -1.39 -10.25 11.49
C TYR A 74 -1.52 -8.76 11.13
N ILE A 75 -1.77 -8.41 9.86
CA ILE A 75 -2.04 -7.03 9.44
C ILE A 75 -3.42 -6.64 9.95
N LYS A 76 -3.54 -5.49 10.63
CA LYS A 76 -4.82 -4.97 11.12
C LYS A 76 -5.27 -3.77 10.34
N ASN A 77 -4.33 -2.92 9.92
CA ASN A 77 -4.59 -1.69 9.22
C ASN A 77 -3.57 -1.48 8.09
N GLY A 78 -4.02 -0.80 7.04
CA GLY A 78 -3.16 -0.22 6.03
C GLY A 78 -3.28 1.30 6.08
N LYS A 79 -2.15 1.98 6.00
CA LYS A 79 -2.04 3.43 5.93
C LYS A 79 -1.47 3.81 4.57
N LEU A 80 -2.27 4.52 3.77
CA LEU A 80 -1.79 5.16 2.55
C LEU A 80 -1.23 6.53 2.89
N ILE A 81 -0.06 6.86 2.35
CA ILE A 81 0.54 8.18 2.41
C ILE A 81 0.56 8.73 0.99
N PHE A 82 -0.23 9.76 0.71
CA PHE A 82 -0.35 10.34 -0.63
C PHE A 82 0.73 11.39 -0.87
N SER A 83 1.34 11.38 -2.04
CA SER A 83 2.35 12.34 -2.47
C SER A 83 2.09 12.82 -3.89
N GLY A 84 2.34 14.09 -4.14
CA GLY A 84 2.21 14.71 -5.45
C GLY A 84 2.69 16.15 -5.40
N THR A 85 2.62 16.85 -6.53
CA THR A 85 2.95 18.29 -6.57
C THR A 85 1.71 19.10 -6.16
N PRO A 86 1.74 19.89 -5.07
CA PRO A 86 0.63 20.78 -4.72
C PRO A 86 0.38 21.83 -5.81
N ASP A 87 -0.87 22.20 -6.02
CA ASP A 87 -1.23 23.30 -6.90
C ASP A 87 -0.74 24.65 -6.32
N PRO A 88 -0.13 25.54 -7.12
CA PRO A 88 0.44 26.79 -6.62
C PRO A 88 -0.61 27.82 -6.19
N ILE A 89 -1.88 27.70 -6.62
CA ILE A 89 -2.96 28.62 -6.23
C ILE A 89 -3.62 28.11 -4.95
N ASN A 90 -3.93 26.82 -4.89
CA ASN A 90 -4.45 26.18 -3.68
C ASN A 90 -3.70 24.86 -3.38
N PRO A 91 -2.78 24.86 -2.39
CA PRO A 91 -2.00 23.68 -2.01
C PRO A 91 -2.80 22.48 -1.49
N ASP A 92 -4.11 22.64 -1.26
CA ASP A 92 -5.01 21.54 -0.91
C ASP A 92 -5.29 20.58 -2.08
N TYR A 93 -5.01 21.03 -3.31
CA TYR A 93 -5.21 20.27 -4.55
C TYR A 93 -3.88 19.89 -5.21
N PHE A 94 -3.91 18.93 -6.13
CA PHE A 94 -2.72 18.55 -6.90
C PHE A 94 -2.65 19.32 -8.22
N LYS A 95 -1.43 19.75 -8.57
CA LYS A 95 -1.14 20.57 -9.74
C LYS A 95 -1.56 19.89 -11.05
N ASN A 96 -2.10 20.68 -11.97
CA ASN A 96 -2.17 20.33 -13.39
C ASN A 96 -0.81 20.59 -14.08
N ASN A 97 -0.23 19.56 -14.69
CA ASN A 97 0.96 19.62 -15.52
C ASN A 97 0.66 19.73 -17.03
N GLY A 98 -0.62 19.70 -17.42
CA GLY A 98 -1.05 19.99 -18.78
C GLY A 98 -1.11 21.49 -19.10
N THR A 99 -1.72 21.84 -20.23
CA THR A 99 -1.77 23.23 -20.72
C THR A 99 -2.96 24.04 -20.21
N ALA A 100 -4.00 23.38 -19.67
CA ALA A 100 -5.15 24.07 -19.09
C ALA A 100 -4.73 24.87 -17.86
N LYS A 101 -5.06 26.16 -17.85
CA LYS A 101 -4.76 27.05 -16.73
C LYS A 101 -5.91 27.09 -15.74
N ASN A 102 -5.61 27.50 -14.51
CA ASN A 102 -6.59 27.70 -13.45
C ASN A 102 -7.43 26.46 -13.13
N VAL A 103 -6.84 25.27 -13.26
CA VAL A 103 -7.48 24.00 -12.89
C VAL A 103 -6.50 23.13 -12.12
N ALA A 104 -7.01 22.33 -11.20
CA ALA A 104 -6.26 21.40 -10.37
C ALA A 104 -7.03 20.09 -10.18
N LEU A 105 -6.36 19.06 -9.67
CA LEU A 105 -6.98 17.81 -9.27
C LEU A 105 -7.39 17.89 -7.80
N GLU A 106 -8.68 17.69 -7.52
CA GLU A 106 -9.12 17.32 -6.19
C GLU A 106 -9.18 15.79 -6.08
N LEU A 107 -8.51 15.23 -5.08
CA LEU A 107 -8.70 13.86 -4.63
C LEU A 107 -9.42 13.89 -3.29
N TYR A 108 -10.45 13.07 -3.11
CA TYR A 108 -11.35 13.15 -1.96
C TYR A 108 -11.57 11.77 -1.34
N ASP A 109 -11.40 11.69 -0.02
CA ASP A 109 -11.70 10.52 0.80
C ASP A 109 -13.20 10.53 1.13
N ILE A 110 -13.95 9.58 0.56
CA ILE A 110 -15.40 9.54 0.68
C ILE A 110 -15.82 9.31 2.13
N GLU A 111 -15.13 8.41 2.83
CA GLU A 111 -15.53 7.96 4.15
C GLU A 111 -15.15 8.97 5.25
N ASN A 112 -13.99 9.61 5.12
CA ASN A 112 -13.56 10.66 6.06
C ASN A 112 -13.99 12.07 5.64
N THR A 113 -14.81 12.18 4.58
CA THR A 113 -15.40 13.42 4.06
C THR A 113 -14.42 14.59 3.95
N ARG A 114 -13.24 14.33 3.36
CA ARG A 114 -12.16 15.33 3.27
C ARG A 114 -11.32 15.22 2.00
N THR A 115 -10.82 16.36 1.54
CA THR A 115 -9.83 16.45 0.47
C THR A 115 -8.48 15.89 0.91
N ILE A 116 -7.91 15.01 0.10
CA ILE A 116 -6.58 14.44 0.26
C ILE A 116 -5.56 15.42 -0.32
N LYS A 117 -4.68 15.90 0.56
CA LYS A 117 -3.60 16.85 0.24
C LYS A 117 -2.27 16.10 0.08
N ASN A 118 -1.28 16.77 -0.50
CA ASN A 118 0.08 16.23 -0.51
C ASN A 118 0.58 15.96 0.94
N GLY A 119 1.14 14.78 1.17
CA GLY A 119 1.61 14.30 2.48
C GLY A 119 0.50 13.78 3.40
N MET A 120 -0.78 13.84 2.99
CA MET A 120 -1.88 13.36 3.83
C MET A 120 -1.92 11.83 3.88
N THR A 121 -2.39 11.31 5.02
CA THR A 121 -2.51 9.87 5.24
C THR A 121 -3.96 9.43 5.40
N VAL A 122 -4.31 8.29 4.81
CA VAL A 122 -5.60 7.63 4.97
C VAL A 122 -5.39 6.24 5.55
N ILE A 123 -6.01 5.96 6.70
CA ILE A 123 -5.89 4.69 7.40
C ILE A 123 -7.21 3.93 7.27
N LYS A 124 -7.13 2.64 6.94
CA LYS A 124 -8.27 1.73 6.89
C LYS A 124 -7.93 0.42 7.56
N SER A 125 -8.92 -0.16 8.22
CA SER A 125 -8.81 -1.48 8.85
C SER A 125 -9.06 -2.58 7.84
N MET A 126 -8.43 -3.73 8.05
CA MET A 126 -8.63 -4.93 7.25
C MET A 126 -10.00 -5.55 7.51
N ASN A 127 -10.70 -5.88 6.43
CA ASN A 127 -11.87 -6.75 6.51
C ASN A 127 -11.40 -8.20 6.63
N ILE A 128 -11.61 -8.78 7.82
CA ILE A 128 -11.19 -10.15 8.15
C ILE A 128 -11.93 -11.24 7.37
N ASN A 129 -13.09 -10.93 6.78
CA ASN A 129 -13.85 -11.91 6.00
C ASN A 129 -13.30 -12.03 4.57
N THR A 130 -12.71 -10.96 4.05
CA THR A 130 -12.19 -10.89 2.67
C THR A 130 -10.68 -10.79 2.60
N ASN A 131 -9.98 -10.70 3.74
CA ASN A 131 -8.54 -10.45 3.86
C ASN A 131 -8.09 -9.27 2.97
N SER A 132 -8.87 -8.19 2.99
CA SER A 132 -8.62 -7.02 2.15
C SER A 132 -8.85 -5.70 2.88
N ILE A 133 -8.22 -4.64 2.37
CA ILE A 133 -8.39 -3.26 2.82
C ILE A 133 -8.79 -2.43 1.60
N VAL A 134 -9.89 -1.68 1.72
CA VAL A 134 -10.49 -0.92 0.62
C VAL A 134 -10.47 0.57 0.96
N TYR A 135 -10.01 1.39 0.02
CA TYR A 135 -9.99 2.85 0.12
C TYR A 135 -10.88 3.44 -0.98
N PRO A 136 -12.14 3.80 -0.67
CA PRO A 136 -13.04 4.43 -1.62
C PRO A 136 -12.75 5.93 -1.71
N LEU A 137 -12.32 6.37 -2.88
CA LEU A 137 -11.94 7.75 -3.17
C LEU A 137 -12.74 8.28 -4.35
N THR A 138 -12.76 9.60 -4.51
CA THR A 138 -13.15 10.21 -5.79
C THR A 138 -12.08 11.18 -6.25
N ALA A 139 -12.00 11.40 -7.55
CA ALA A 139 -11.27 12.51 -8.11
C ALA A 139 -12.16 13.36 -9.00
N ARG A 140 -11.89 14.66 -9.03
CA ARG A 140 -12.49 15.58 -9.99
C ARG A 140 -11.53 16.72 -10.30
N VAL A 141 -11.72 17.35 -11.45
CA VAL A 141 -10.99 18.56 -11.80
C VAL A 141 -11.72 19.74 -11.22
N ILE A 142 -11.04 20.54 -10.42
CA ILE A 142 -11.55 21.81 -9.91
C ILE A 142 -10.97 22.94 -10.75
N GLY A 143 -11.76 23.97 -11.03
CA GLY A 143 -11.38 25.18 -11.74
C GLY A 143 -11.48 26.40 -10.83
N TYR A 144 -10.68 27.42 -11.10
CA TYR A 144 -10.73 28.69 -10.38
C TYR A 144 -11.43 29.76 -11.23
N ALA A 145 -12.06 30.73 -10.59
CA ALA A 145 -12.83 31.79 -11.25
C ALA A 145 -12.03 32.69 -12.22
N ASN A 146 -10.69 32.61 -12.20
CA ASN A 146 -9.80 33.59 -12.80
C ASN A 146 -9.29 33.18 -14.20
N GLY A 147 -10.17 32.92 -15.16
CA GLY A 147 -9.82 32.86 -16.60
C GLY A 147 -9.96 31.50 -17.28
N ASN A 148 -9.52 31.44 -18.55
CA ASN A 148 -9.80 30.33 -19.47
C ASN A 148 -9.08 29.02 -19.09
N ALA A 149 -9.86 27.97 -18.80
CA ALA A 149 -9.39 26.61 -18.50
C ALA A 149 -9.20 25.72 -19.76
N ALA A 150 -9.05 26.32 -20.95
CA ALA A 150 -8.87 25.54 -22.17
C ALA A 150 -7.44 24.97 -22.24
N GLY A 151 -7.33 23.66 -22.49
CA GLY A 151 -6.06 22.97 -22.65
C GLY A 151 -6.14 21.51 -22.22
N THR A 152 -4.99 20.87 -22.05
CA THR A 152 -4.88 19.51 -21.55
C THR A 152 -4.82 19.49 -20.02
N PHE A 153 -5.28 18.39 -19.43
CA PHE A 153 -5.19 18.12 -18.01
C PHE A 153 -4.35 16.86 -17.77
N GLN A 154 -3.36 16.96 -16.90
CA GLN A 154 -2.52 15.84 -16.49
C GLN A 154 -2.07 16.07 -15.04
N SER A 155 -2.37 15.15 -14.15
CA SER A 155 -1.89 15.20 -12.76
C SER A 155 -1.41 13.81 -12.34
N LEU A 156 -0.40 13.77 -11.48
CA LEU A 156 0.20 12.54 -10.97
C LEU A 156 0.18 12.57 -9.45
N VAL A 157 -0.50 11.58 -8.86
CA VAL A 157 -0.52 11.33 -7.43
C VAL A 157 0.02 9.93 -7.20
N GLN A 158 0.98 9.82 -6.30
CA GLN A 158 1.57 8.57 -5.84
C GLN A 158 1.10 8.30 -4.42
N PHE A 159 1.20 7.04 -3.99
CA PHE A 159 1.00 6.69 -2.59
C PHE A 159 2.01 5.63 -2.14
N THR A 160 2.34 5.66 -0.86
CA THR A 160 3.08 4.58 -0.17
C THR A 160 2.15 3.89 0.81
N VAL A 161 2.35 2.59 1.02
CA VAL A 161 1.56 1.78 1.97
C VAL A 161 2.42 1.43 3.19
N GLU A 162 1.89 1.68 4.38
CA GLU A 162 2.44 1.21 5.66
C GLU A 162 1.42 0.27 6.33
N TYR A 163 1.88 -0.80 6.98
CA TYR A 163 1.03 -1.79 7.65
C TYR A 163 1.25 -1.74 9.16
N ASN A 164 0.17 -1.83 9.92
CA ASN A 164 0.16 -1.95 11.39
C ASN A 164 -0.86 -2.98 11.87
#